data_AF-A0A967F3V3-F1
#
_entry.id   AF-A0A967F3V3-F1
#
_cell.length_a   1.000
_cell.length_b   1.000
_cell.length_c   1.000
_cell.angle_alpha   90.00
_cell.angle_beta   90.00
_cell.angle_gamma   90.00
#
_symmetry.space_group_name_H-M   'P 1'
#
loop_
_entity.id
_entity.type
_entity.pdbx_description
1 polymer ?
#
loop_
_entity_poly.entity_id
_entity_poly.type
_entity_poly.pdbx_seq_one_letter_code
_entity_poly.pdbx_strand_id
1 'polypeptide(L)'
;AFLISGGSAVAQDLSAYTDEARAAIQQLRQVMMEHLQQAVREVGPAEATSVCRHLAPEIAAEVAAETGWEIRRPALRARNPENRPNEAERGVLLGYLTRSFAGQSFDSMETIRLEERDGRTYVHYMRAVPTLDACLVCHGSDLRPDVARKIEEVYPEDEAVDFAVGDLRGAFSLMKPYDPKEAPDLRPSPLPEPAVLPSAVPLGIPGRTGDAGKGRALFGRHCLSCHAARDLAAFLYPSKAESPRDDVCVFLQTHGLTDEARDCDIVAYLKILAQQPTE
;
A
#
# COMPACT_ATOMS: atom_id res chain seq x y z
N ALA A 1 34.33 1.31 29.61
CA ALA A 1 33.97 1.71 28.23
C ALA A 1 32.92 0.72 27.72
N PHE A 2 31.65 1.12 27.74
CA PHE A 2 30.56 0.31 27.17
C PHE A 2 30.55 0.55 25.66
N LEU A 3 30.89 -0.48 24.89
CA LEU A 3 30.74 -0.48 23.43
C LEU A 3 29.26 -0.68 23.11
N ILE A 4 28.59 0.39 22.70
CA ILE A 4 27.23 0.32 22.15
C ILE A 4 27.38 -0.05 20.67
N SER A 5 27.14 -1.33 20.34
CA SER A 5 26.97 -1.77 18.95
C SER A 5 25.73 -1.10 18.35
N GLY A 6 25.93 -0.09 17.51
CA GLY A 6 24.88 0.50 16.69
C GLY A 6 24.46 -0.47 15.59
N GLY A 7 23.23 -0.98 15.67
CA GLY A 7 22.61 -1.75 14.60
C GLY A 7 22.31 -0.83 13.41
N SER A 8 22.95 -1.09 12.27
CA SER A 8 22.59 -0.47 11.00
C SER A 8 21.17 -0.88 10.62
N ALA A 9 20.28 0.09 10.44
CA ALA A 9 18.96 -0.15 9.85
C ALA A 9 19.14 -0.47 8.36
N VAL A 10 19.07 -1.76 8.03
CA VAL A 10 19.10 -2.28 6.66
C VAL A 10 17.74 -1.96 6.02
N ALA A 11 17.73 -1.33 4.85
CA ALA A 11 16.52 -1.29 4.02
C ALA A 11 16.23 -2.74 3.58
N GLN A 12 15.16 -3.33 4.11
CA GLN A 12 14.83 -4.73 3.88
C GLN A 12 14.30 -4.89 2.46
N ASP A 13 14.97 -5.72 1.65
CA ASP A 13 14.49 -6.09 0.31
C ASP A 13 13.28 -7.04 0.46
N LEU A 14 12.13 -6.60 -0.06
CA LEU A 14 10.87 -7.35 -0.07
C LEU A 14 10.47 -7.78 -1.49
N SER A 15 11.41 -7.75 -2.45
CA SER A 15 11.17 -8.10 -3.86
C SER A 15 10.63 -9.52 -4.03
N ALA A 16 11.22 -10.51 -3.34
CA ALA A 16 10.74 -11.90 -3.35
C ALA A 16 9.28 -12.01 -2.86
N TYR A 17 8.96 -11.37 -1.74
CA TYR A 17 7.59 -11.31 -1.23
C TYR A 17 6.63 -10.59 -2.21
N THR A 18 7.10 -9.55 -2.90
CA THR A 18 6.33 -8.84 -3.92
C THR A 18 5.96 -9.76 -5.09
N ASP A 19 6.94 -10.53 -5.58
CA ASP A 19 6.72 -11.44 -6.70
C ASP A 19 5.82 -12.62 -6.31
N GLU A 20 5.99 -13.18 -5.11
CA GLU A 20 5.07 -14.17 -4.54
C GLU A 20 3.63 -13.63 -4.43
N ALA A 21 3.48 -12.42 -3.87
CA ALA A 21 2.17 -11.80 -3.70
C ALA A 21 1.48 -11.52 -5.04
N ARG A 22 2.23 -11.06 -6.05
CA ARG A 22 1.72 -10.88 -7.42
C ARG A 22 1.26 -12.20 -8.04
N ALA A 23 2.04 -13.27 -7.86
CA ALA A 23 1.67 -14.60 -8.35
C ALA A 23 0.39 -15.12 -7.66
N ALA A 24 0.30 -14.99 -6.33
CA ALA A 24 -0.90 -15.37 -5.57
C ALA A 24 -2.15 -14.60 -6.03
N ILE A 25 -2.03 -13.28 -6.24
CA ILE A 25 -3.13 -12.46 -6.78
C ILE A 25 -3.51 -12.90 -8.19
N GLN A 26 -2.54 -13.20 -9.04
CA GLN A 26 -2.80 -13.65 -10.41
C GLN A 26 -3.60 -14.96 -10.41
N GLN A 27 -3.20 -15.93 -9.59
CA GLN A 27 -3.90 -17.20 -9.41
C GLN A 27 -5.32 -16.96 -8.88
N LEU A 28 -5.47 -16.20 -7.79
CA LEU A 28 -6.78 -15.88 -7.21
C LEU A 28 -7.72 -15.22 -8.23
N ARG A 29 -7.22 -14.21 -8.95
CA ARG A 29 -8.01 -13.50 -9.97
C ARG A 29 -8.43 -14.43 -11.09
N GLN A 30 -7.55 -15.30 -11.56
CA GLN A 30 -7.86 -16.25 -12.61
C GLN A 30 -8.99 -17.19 -12.19
N VAL A 31 -8.84 -17.87 -11.05
CA VAL A 31 -9.82 -18.83 -10.53
C VAL A 31 -11.17 -18.14 -10.27
N MET A 32 -11.17 -16.97 -9.63
CA MET A 32 -12.40 -16.20 -9.40
C MET A 32 -13.12 -15.82 -10.71
N MET A 33 -12.37 -15.39 -11.73
CA MET A 33 -12.98 -14.97 -13.00
C MET A 33 -13.52 -16.16 -13.79
N GLU A 34 -12.84 -17.30 -13.78
CA GLU A 34 -13.31 -18.54 -14.41
C GLU A 34 -14.64 -18.98 -13.79
N HIS A 35 -14.72 -19.04 -12.46
CA HIS A 35 -15.95 -19.38 -11.75
C HIS A 35 -17.08 -18.37 -11.97
N LEU A 36 -16.78 -17.07 -11.96
CA LEU A 36 -17.77 -16.03 -12.24
C LEU A 36 -18.34 -16.19 -13.65
N GLN A 37 -17.48 -16.34 -14.65
CA GLN A 37 -17.91 -16.50 -16.04
C GLN A 37 -18.74 -17.77 -16.23
N GLN A 38 -18.39 -18.86 -15.55
CA GLN A 38 -19.18 -20.09 -15.56
C GLN A 38 -20.57 -19.86 -14.96
N ALA A 39 -20.65 -19.29 -13.75
CA ALA A 39 -21.92 -19.00 -13.09
C ALA A 39 -22.81 -18.08 -13.94
N VAL A 40 -22.25 -17.03 -14.54
CA VAL A 40 -22.99 -16.12 -15.43
C VAL A 40 -23.54 -16.86 -16.65
N ARG A 41 -22.80 -17.81 -17.24
CA ARG A 41 -23.28 -18.61 -18.39
C ARG A 41 -24.39 -19.58 -18.00
N GLU A 42 -24.30 -20.21 -16.84
CA GLU A 42 -25.22 -21.27 -16.42
C GLU A 42 -26.53 -20.73 -15.82
N VAL A 43 -26.44 -19.73 -14.95
CA VAL A 43 -27.59 -19.22 -14.18
C VAL A 43 -27.88 -17.74 -14.40
N GLY A 44 -27.10 -17.06 -15.26
CA GLY A 44 -27.24 -15.63 -15.53
C GLY A 44 -26.60 -14.72 -14.47
N PRO A 45 -26.40 -13.43 -14.78
CA PRO A 45 -25.66 -12.51 -13.91
C PRO A 45 -26.39 -12.18 -12.60
N ALA A 46 -27.72 -12.22 -12.59
CA ALA A 46 -28.48 -12.02 -11.35
C ALA A 46 -28.16 -13.13 -10.35
N GLU A 47 -28.36 -14.40 -10.69
CA GLU A 47 -28.09 -15.49 -9.73
C GLU A 47 -26.60 -15.75 -9.49
N ALA A 48 -25.72 -15.38 -10.43
CA ALA A 48 -24.28 -15.42 -10.18
C ALA A 48 -23.84 -14.54 -9.00
N THR A 49 -24.58 -13.47 -8.68
CA THR A 49 -24.26 -12.59 -7.52
C THR A 49 -24.35 -13.34 -6.18
N SER A 50 -25.24 -14.33 -6.07
CA SER A 50 -25.40 -15.21 -4.91
C SER A 50 -24.22 -16.17 -4.77
N VAL A 51 -23.72 -16.70 -5.89
CA VAL A 51 -22.59 -17.65 -5.93
C VAL A 51 -21.31 -16.97 -5.40
N CYS A 52 -21.07 -15.73 -5.82
CA CYS A 52 -19.88 -14.98 -5.41
C CYS A 52 -19.78 -14.73 -3.90
N ARG A 53 -20.90 -14.76 -3.16
CA ARG A 53 -20.91 -14.55 -1.70
C ARG A 53 -20.11 -15.63 -0.97
N HIS A 54 -20.27 -16.88 -1.41
CA HIS A 54 -19.73 -18.06 -0.75
C HIS A 54 -18.43 -18.52 -1.38
N LEU A 55 -18.40 -18.54 -2.71
CA LEU A 55 -17.28 -19.08 -3.47
C LEU A 55 -16.03 -18.20 -3.36
N ALA A 56 -16.21 -16.89 -3.28
CA ALA A 56 -15.06 -15.99 -3.32
C ALA A 56 -14.22 -16.00 -2.01
N PRO A 57 -14.81 -16.13 -0.81
CA PRO A 57 -14.08 -16.50 0.40
C PRO A 57 -13.39 -17.88 0.33
N GLU A 58 -14.05 -18.88 -0.26
CA GLU A 58 -13.49 -20.24 -0.38
C GLU A 58 -12.23 -20.27 -1.26
N ILE A 59 -12.28 -19.68 -2.46
CA ILE A 59 -11.12 -19.58 -3.36
C ILE A 59 -9.97 -18.81 -2.66
N ALA A 60 -10.29 -17.73 -1.95
CA ALA A 60 -9.27 -16.97 -1.22
C ALA A 60 -8.61 -17.82 -0.12
N ALA A 61 -9.37 -18.68 0.57
CA ALA A 61 -8.85 -19.59 1.58
C ALA A 61 -7.97 -20.71 0.98
N GLU A 62 -8.34 -21.23 -0.20
CA GLU A 62 -7.53 -22.21 -0.94
C GLU A 62 -6.18 -21.63 -1.35
N VAL A 63 -6.18 -20.47 -2.02
CA VAL A 63 -4.93 -19.79 -2.43
C VAL A 63 -4.10 -19.40 -1.19
N ALA A 64 -4.76 -19.00 -0.10
CA ALA A 64 -4.07 -18.73 1.15
C ALA A 64 -3.37 -19.97 1.74
N ALA A 65 -4.03 -21.12 1.71
CA ALA A 65 -3.47 -22.38 2.19
C ALA A 65 -2.28 -22.86 1.34
N GLU A 66 -2.33 -22.65 0.03
CA GLU A 66 -1.26 -23.05 -0.90
C GLU A 66 -0.03 -22.14 -0.80
N THR A 67 -0.24 -20.83 -0.67
CA THR A 67 0.82 -19.81 -0.77
C THR A 67 1.37 -19.35 0.58
N GLY A 68 0.64 -19.62 1.66
CA GLY A 68 0.94 -19.14 3.01
C GLY A 68 0.63 -17.64 3.23
N TRP A 69 0.02 -16.97 2.24
CA TRP A 69 -0.45 -15.59 2.37
C TRP A 69 -1.88 -15.58 2.94
N GLU A 70 -2.14 -14.81 3.99
CA GLU A 70 -3.50 -14.41 4.32
C GLU A 70 -3.99 -13.42 3.27
N ILE A 71 -5.16 -13.66 2.66
CA ILE A 71 -5.68 -12.83 1.57
C ILE A 71 -7.03 -12.20 1.95
N ARG A 72 -7.11 -10.88 1.81
CA ARG A 72 -8.33 -10.07 1.94
C ARG A 72 -8.57 -9.23 0.69
N ARG A 73 -9.81 -8.74 0.54
CA ARG A 73 -10.22 -7.89 -0.60
C ARG A 73 -10.92 -6.61 -0.13
N PRO A 74 -10.22 -5.75 0.63
CA PRO A 74 -10.82 -4.57 1.22
C PRO A 74 -11.31 -3.58 0.15
N ALA A 75 -12.43 -2.90 0.43
CA ALA A 75 -12.95 -1.84 -0.42
C ALA A 75 -13.59 -0.73 0.41
N LEU A 76 -13.34 0.53 0.03
CA LEU A 76 -13.99 1.69 0.66
C LEU A 76 -15.53 1.67 0.49
N ARG A 77 -15.99 1.09 -0.62
CA ARG A 77 -17.39 0.83 -0.95
C ARG A 77 -17.58 -0.68 -1.08
N ALA A 78 -17.94 -1.33 0.03
CA ALA A 78 -17.94 -2.77 0.12
C ALA A 78 -19.30 -3.37 -0.26
N ARG A 79 -19.30 -4.50 -0.99
CA ARG A 79 -20.52 -5.30 -1.23
C ARG A 79 -20.82 -6.24 -0.07
N ASN A 80 -19.77 -6.92 0.38
CA ASN A 80 -19.81 -7.73 1.58
C ASN A 80 -19.22 -6.89 2.73
N PRO A 81 -19.97 -6.63 3.80
CA PRO A 81 -19.49 -5.92 4.99
C PRO A 81 -18.15 -6.43 5.55
N GLU A 82 -17.86 -7.73 5.42
CA GLU A 82 -16.60 -8.34 5.88
C GLU A 82 -15.36 -7.83 5.11
N ASN A 83 -15.57 -7.22 3.94
CA ASN A 83 -14.54 -6.57 3.14
C ASN A 83 -14.40 -5.07 3.46
N ARG A 84 -15.05 -4.55 4.50
CA ARG A 84 -14.73 -3.20 4.99
C ARG A 84 -13.25 -3.19 5.44
N PRO A 85 -12.48 -2.15 5.06
CA PRO A 85 -11.07 -2.09 5.38
C PRO A 85 -10.87 -1.86 6.87
N ASN A 86 -9.84 -2.48 7.43
CA ASN A 86 -9.27 -2.03 8.70
C ASN A 86 -8.53 -0.68 8.51
N GLU A 87 -8.02 -0.10 9.59
CA GLU A 87 -7.35 1.21 9.56
C GLU A 87 -6.14 1.24 8.60
N ALA A 88 -5.31 0.19 8.65
CA ALA A 88 -4.13 0.03 7.81
C ALA A 88 -4.50 -0.07 6.31
N GLU A 89 -5.45 -0.93 5.97
CA GLU A 89 -5.96 -1.10 4.60
C GLU A 89 -6.62 0.19 4.08
N ARG A 90 -7.36 0.89 4.95
CA ARG A 90 -8.04 2.14 4.59
C ARG A 90 -7.05 3.24 4.26
N GLY A 91 -5.96 3.36 5.01
CA GLY A 91 -4.88 4.32 4.72
C GLY A 91 -4.28 4.11 3.33
N VAL A 92 -4.02 2.86 2.95
CA VAL A 92 -3.48 2.53 1.62
C VAL A 92 -4.49 2.83 0.51
N LEU A 93 -5.76 2.45 0.68
CA LEU A 93 -6.82 2.73 -0.30
C LEU A 93 -7.00 4.23 -0.55
N LEU A 94 -6.96 5.05 0.49
CA LEU A 94 -7.00 6.50 0.36
C LEU A 94 -5.76 7.05 -0.35
N GLY A 95 -4.57 6.51 -0.04
CA GLY A 95 -3.34 6.85 -0.75
C GLY A 95 -3.41 6.57 -2.25
N TYR A 96 -4.03 5.45 -2.65
CA TYR A 96 -4.29 5.17 -4.06
C TYR A 96 -5.20 6.21 -4.70
N LEU A 97 -6.31 6.59 -4.06
CA LEU A 97 -7.20 7.63 -4.56
C LEU A 97 -6.45 8.97 -4.74
N THR A 98 -5.65 9.38 -3.77
CA THR A 98 -4.85 10.60 -3.85
C THR A 98 -3.89 10.58 -5.04
N ARG A 99 -3.18 9.46 -5.25
CA ARG A 99 -2.28 9.30 -6.40
C ARG A 99 -3.03 9.32 -7.73
N SER A 100 -4.24 8.77 -7.77
CA SER A 100 -5.09 8.80 -8.97
C SER A 100 -5.57 10.20 -9.30
N PHE A 101 -5.95 11.01 -8.31
CA PHE A 101 -6.26 12.44 -8.52
C PHE A 101 -5.05 13.23 -9.03
N ALA A 102 -3.83 12.75 -8.79
CA ALA A 102 -2.60 13.29 -9.36
C ALA A 102 -2.26 12.73 -10.77
N GLY A 103 -3.16 11.96 -11.39
CA GLY A 103 -3.04 11.44 -12.76
C GLY A 103 -2.38 10.07 -12.90
N GLN A 104 -2.14 9.34 -11.80
CA GLN A 104 -1.57 8.00 -11.85
C GLN A 104 -2.64 6.92 -12.05
N SER A 105 -2.36 5.90 -12.86
CA SER A 105 -3.29 4.77 -13.06
C SER A 105 -3.25 3.81 -11.86
N PHE A 106 -4.42 3.30 -11.44
CA PHE A 106 -4.52 2.24 -10.44
C PHE A 106 -3.88 0.92 -10.90
N ASP A 107 -3.76 0.66 -12.21
CA ASP A 107 -3.19 -0.59 -12.73
C ASP A 107 -1.75 -0.85 -12.27
N SER A 108 -1.00 0.21 -12.00
CA SER A 108 0.38 0.15 -11.51
C SER A 108 0.52 0.37 -10.01
N MET A 109 -0.59 0.53 -9.28
CA MET A 109 -0.55 0.81 -7.85
C MET A 109 -0.50 -0.45 -7.02
N GLU A 110 0.64 -0.61 -6.37
CA GLU A 110 0.87 -1.58 -5.31
C GLU A 110 1.66 -0.94 -4.18
N THR A 111 1.64 -1.57 -3.01
CA THR A 111 2.37 -1.13 -1.82
C THR A 111 2.81 -2.36 -1.06
N ILE A 112 4.06 -2.38 -0.61
CA ILE A 112 4.58 -3.42 0.27
C ILE A 112 5.24 -2.76 1.47
N ARG A 113 4.95 -3.27 2.66
CA ARG A 113 5.50 -2.76 3.92
C ARG A 113 5.60 -3.84 4.97
N LEU A 114 6.38 -3.57 6.01
CA LEU A 114 6.37 -4.37 7.22
C LEU A 114 5.36 -3.81 8.22
N GLU A 115 4.67 -4.72 8.90
CA GLU A 115 3.75 -4.42 9.99
C GLU A 115 4.10 -5.28 11.21
N GLU A 116 4.03 -4.67 12.39
CA GLU A 116 4.14 -5.40 13.66
C GLU A 116 2.74 -5.77 14.14
N ARG A 117 2.51 -7.07 14.38
CA ARG A 117 1.27 -7.59 14.93
C ARG A 117 1.59 -8.64 15.99
N ASP A 118 1.07 -8.43 17.20
CA ASP A 118 1.21 -9.38 18.32
C ASP A 118 2.68 -9.76 18.62
N GLY A 119 3.61 -8.80 18.46
CA GLY A 119 5.04 -9.01 18.69
C GLY A 119 5.77 -9.77 17.59
N ARG A 120 5.15 -9.94 16.42
CA ARG A 120 5.74 -10.55 15.22
C ARG A 120 5.69 -9.56 14.05
N THR A 121 6.73 -9.57 13.24
CA THR A 121 6.78 -8.81 11.99
C THR A 121 6.10 -9.58 10.86
N TYR A 122 5.27 -8.90 10.09
CA TYR A 122 4.59 -9.39 8.91
C TYR A 122 4.92 -8.52 7.70
N VAL A 123 4.95 -9.13 6.52
CA VAL A 123 4.90 -8.42 5.25
C VAL A 123 3.44 -8.19 4.89
N HIS A 124 3.07 -6.93 4.68
CA HIS A 124 1.78 -6.53 4.15
C HIS A 124 1.95 -6.00 2.72
N TYR A 125 1.39 -6.70 1.75
CA TYR A 125 1.32 -6.29 0.36
C TYR A 125 -0.12 -5.91 0.00
N MET A 126 -0.30 -4.79 -0.71
CA MET A 126 -1.58 -4.40 -1.28
C MET A 126 -1.44 -4.04 -2.75
N ARG A 127 -2.48 -4.34 -3.54
CA ARG A 127 -2.58 -3.97 -4.95
C ARG A 127 -3.97 -3.47 -5.30
N ALA A 128 -4.03 -2.30 -5.92
CA ALA A 128 -5.30 -1.71 -6.36
C ALA A 128 -6.00 -2.57 -7.40
N VAL A 129 -7.33 -2.55 -7.37
CA VAL A 129 -8.20 -3.22 -8.34
C VAL A 129 -9.02 -2.15 -9.05
N PRO A 130 -8.64 -1.73 -10.27
CA PRO A 130 -9.50 -0.89 -11.09
C PRO A 130 -10.67 -1.68 -11.67
N THR A 131 -11.77 -1.01 -11.92
CA THR A 131 -12.93 -1.54 -12.65
C THR A 131 -12.68 -1.59 -14.15
N LEU A 132 -13.13 -2.68 -14.79
CA LEU A 132 -13.19 -2.87 -16.24
C LEU A 132 -14.66 -2.93 -16.69
N ASP A 133 -14.93 -2.92 -18.00
CA ASP A 133 -16.30 -2.99 -18.55
C ASP A 133 -17.12 -4.15 -17.95
N ALA A 134 -16.51 -5.34 -17.85
CA ALA A 134 -17.16 -6.51 -17.30
C ALA A 134 -17.57 -6.34 -15.81
N CYS A 135 -16.88 -5.50 -15.06
CA CYS A 135 -17.22 -5.22 -13.66
C CYS A 135 -18.54 -4.45 -13.56
N LEU A 136 -18.85 -3.60 -14.55
CA LEU A 136 -19.97 -2.67 -14.49
C LEU A 136 -21.33 -3.36 -14.64
N VAL A 137 -21.35 -4.62 -15.08
CA VAL A 137 -22.57 -5.46 -15.11
C VAL A 137 -23.24 -5.53 -13.73
N CYS A 138 -22.44 -5.53 -12.66
CA CYS A 138 -22.93 -5.61 -11.27
C CYS A 138 -22.50 -4.42 -10.40
N HIS A 139 -21.49 -3.67 -10.82
CA HIS A 139 -20.91 -2.55 -10.07
C HIS A 139 -21.15 -1.18 -10.73
N GLY A 140 -21.76 -1.12 -11.91
CA GLY A 140 -22.04 0.14 -12.60
C GLY A 140 -23.22 0.91 -12.00
N SER A 141 -23.51 2.07 -12.59
CA SER A 141 -24.69 2.90 -12.27
C SER A 141 -25.96 2.46 -12.99
N ASP A 142 -25.84 1.79 -14.14
CA ASP A 142 -26.98 1.28 -14.93
C ASP A 142 -27.07 -0.24 -14.83
N LEU A 143 -27.60 -0.71 -13.70
CA LEU A 143 -27.79 -2.14 -13.46
C LEU A 143 -29.11 -2.62 -14.04
N ARG A 144 -29.10 -3.82 -14.63
CA ARG A 144 -30.36 -4.46 -15.02
C ARG A 144 -31.27 -4.63 -13.78
N PRO A 145 -32.59 -4.44 -13.91
CA PRO A 145 -33.51 -4.50 -12.76
C PRO A 145 -33.48 -5.83 -12.00
N ASP A 146 -33.19 -6.95 -12.69
CA ASP A 146 -33.08 -8.26 -12.06
C ASP A 146 -31.79 -8.44 -11.24
N VAL A 147 -30.68 -7.89 -11.72
CA VAL A 147 -29.38 -7.88 -11.02
C VAL A 147 -29.46 -6.97 -9.80
N ALA A 148 -29.99 -5.75 -9.94
CA ALA A 148 -30.14 -4.80 -8.83
C ALA A 148 -30.97 -5.40 -7.69
N ARG A 149 -32.15 -5.97 -8.02
CA ARG A 149 -33.02 -6.62 -7.03
C ARG A 149 -32.33 -7.78 -6.31
N LYS A 150 -31.56 -8.61 -7.03
CA LYS A 150 -30.85 -9.73 -6.40
C LYS A 150 -29.71 -9.25 -5.49
N ILE A 151 -28.99 -8.19 -5.88
CA ILE A 151 -27.97 -7.57 -5.04
C ILE A 151 -28.60 -7.07 -3.73
N GLU A 152 -29.72 -6.34 -3.79
CA GLU A 152 -30.43 -5.87 -2.59
C GLU A 152 -30.90 -7.02 -1.69
N GLU A 153 -31.38 -8.12 -2.28
CA GLU A 153 -31.81 -9.33 -1.55
C GLU A 153 -30.65 -10.00 -0.80
N VAL A 154 -29.49 -10.16 -1.46
CA VAL A 154 -28.35 -10.95 -0.94
C VAL A 154 -27.36 -10.10 -0.14
N TYR A 155 -27.29 -8.80 -0.44
CA TYR A 155 -26.37 -7.82 0.15
C TYR A 155 -27.13 -6.55 0.55
N PRO A 156 -27.90 -6.58 1.65
CA PRO A 156 -28.72 -5.43 2.09
C PRO A 156 -27.89 -4.20 2.53
N GLU A 157 -26.60 -4.38 2.79
CA GLU A 157 -25.64 -3.31 3.13
C GLU A 157 -24.70 -2.98 1.96
N ASP A 158 -25.08 -3.31 0.72
CA ASP A 158 -24.23 -3.05 -0.44
C ASP A 158 -23.98 -1.56 -0.67
N GLU A 159 -22.71 -1.21 -0.86
CA GLU A 159 -22.27 0.14 -1.27
C GLU A 159 -21.56 0.14 -2.64
N ALA A 160 -21.34 -1.04 -3.23
CA ALA A 160 -20.44 -1.23 -4.36
C ALA A 160 -21.08 -1.02 -5.75
N VAL A 161 -21.97 -0.05 -5.90
CA VAL A 161 -22.62 0.31 -7.18
C VAL A 161 -22.01 1.58 -7.78
N ASP A 162 -22.57 2.15 -8.85
CA ASP A 162 -22.18 3.47 -9.37
C ASP A 162 -20.68 3.64 -9.69
N PHE A 163 -20.00 2.58 -10.12
CA PHE A 163 -18.64 2.67 -10.63
C PHE A 163 -18.65 2.96 -12.13
N ALA A 164 -17.65 3.73 -12.58
CA ALA A 164 -17.24 3.87 -13.97
C ALA A 164 -16.03 2.97 -14.26
N VAL A 165 -15.63 2.85 -15.53
CA VAL A 165 -14.38 2.16 -15.91
C VAL A 165 -13.18 2.93 -15.39
N GLY A 166 -12.22 2.23 -14.79
CA GLY A 166 -11.00 2.82 -14.23
C GLY A 166 -11.14 3.35 -12.80
N ASP A 167 -12.33 3.27 -12.19
CA ASP A 167 -12.50 3.60 -10.78
C ASP A 167 -11.84 2.56 -9.87
N LEU A 168 -11.48 2.97 -8.65
CA LEU A 168 -10.96 2.07 -7.63
C LEU A 168 -12.07 1.18 -7.05
N ARG A 169 -12.16 -0.07 -7.50
CA ARG A 169 -13.10 -1.05 -6.93
C ARG A 169 -12.74 -1.44 -5.49
N GLY A 170 -11.45 -1.47 -5.17
CA GLY A 170 -10.89 -1.93 -3.90
C GLY A 170 -9.43 -2.32 -4.08
N ALA A 171 -8.93 -3.21 -3.23
CA ALA A 171 -7.60 -3.77 -3.35
C ALA A 171 -7.58 -5.27 -3.00
N PHE A 172 -6.56 -5.99 -3.46
CA PHE A 172 -6.12 -7.20 -2.77
C PHE A 172 -5.19 -6.79 -1.62
N SER A 173 -5.35 -7.38 -0.45
CA SER A 173 -4.49 -7.21 0.72
C SER A 173 -3.97 -8.57 1.16
N LEU A 174 -2.65 -8.69 1.22
CA LEU A 174 -1.94 -9.94 1.46
C LEU A 174 -1.01 -9.78 2.66
N MET A 175 -1.11 -10.68 3.64
CA MET A 175 -0.28 -10.67 4.84
C MET A 175 0.45 -12.01 4.99
N LYS A 176 1.76 -11.99 5.25
CA LYS A 176 2.56 -13.19 5.52
C LYS A 176 3.60 -12.90 6.60
N PRO A 177 3.90 -13.83 7.51
CA PRO A 177 4.99 -13.64 8.47
C PRO A 177 6.29 -13.30 7.73
N TYR A 178 7.01 -12.30 8.22
CA TYR A 178 8.31 -11.95 7.65
C TYR A 178 9.38 -12.91 8.17
N ASP A 179 10.10 -13.59 7.27
CA ASP A 179 11.30 -14.36 7.59
C ASP A 179 12.55 -13.63 7.04
N PRO A 180 13.43 -13.11 7.92
CA PRO A 180 14.69 -12.48 7.52
C PRO A 180 15.61 -13.37 6.68
N LYS A 181 15.45 -14.71 6.71
CA LYS A 181 16.26 -15.67 5.95
C LYS A 181 15.76 -15.90 4.52
N GLU A 182 14.50 -15.58 4.25
CA GLU A 182 13.90 -15.67 2.91
C GLU A 182 14.20 -14.40 2.08
N ALA A 183 14.69 -13.34 2.72
CA ALA A 183 15.25 -12.19 2.02
C ALA A 183 16.57 -12.60 1.31
N PRO A 184 16.73 -12.36 0.00
CA PRO A 184 18.01 -12.60 -0.66
C PRO A 184 19.12 -11.81 0.04
N ASP A 185 20.29 -12.45 0.27
CA ASP A 185 21.47 -11.80 0.86
C ASP A 185 22.01 -10.72 -0.08
N LEU A 186 21.36 -9.56 -0.08
CA LEU A 186 21.85 -8.34 -0.70
C LEU A 186 22.57 -7.52 0.37
N ARG A 187 23.74 -8.01 0.81
CA ARG A 187 24.75 -7.11 1.37
C ARG A 187 25.02 -6.02 0.33
N PRO A 188 24.76 -4.73 0.64
CA PRO A 188 24.99 -3.67 -0.33
C PRO A 188 26.47 -3.66 -0.73
N SER A 189 26.73 -3.56 -2.03
CA SER A 189 28.02 -3.07 -2.51
C SER A 189 28.13 -1.60 -2.09
N PRO A 190 29.14 -1.20 -1.31
CA PRO A 190 29.22 0.17 -0.80
C PRO A 190 29.56 1.11 -1.95
N LEU A 191 28.57 1.86 -2.42
CA LEU A 191 28.81 3.18 -2.98
C LEU A 191 28.80 4.19 -1.81
N PRO A 192 29.60 5.27 -1.88
CA PRO A 192 30.11 5.93 -0.69
C PRO A 192 29.02 6.76 0.01
N GLU A 193 28.47 6.21 1.10
CA GLU A 193 27.61 6.94 2.02
C GLU A 193 28.42 7.94 2.86
N PRO A 194 27.86 9.13 3.21
CA PRO A 194 28.48 9.98 4.21
C PRO A 194 28.40 9.28 5.58
N ALA A 195 29.58 9.03 6.16
CA ALA A 195 29.74 8.18 7.33
C ALA A 195 29.01 8.65 8.61
N VAL A 196 28.52 9.89 8.67
CA VAL A 196 27.80 10.45 9.83
C VAL A 196 26.74 11.45 9.37
N LEU A 197 25.47 11.20 9.73
CA LEU A 197 24.38 12.16 9.58
C LEU A 197 24.19 12.96 10.89
N PRO A 198 23.95 14.28 10.83
CA PRO A 198 23.74 15.12 12.00
C PRO A 198 22.43 14.78 12.72
N SER A 199 22.48 14.71 14.05
CA SER A 199 21.32 14.45 14.91
C SER A 199 20.47 15.69 15.24
N ALA A 200 20.89 16.87 14.76
CA ALA A 200 20.18 18.14 14.94
C ALA A 200 20.35 19.01 13.69
N VAL A 201 19.43 18.84 12.73
CA VAL A 201 19.37 19.60 11.50
C VAL A 201 18.32 20.69 11.65
N PRO A 202 18.68 21.99 11.58
CA PRO A 202 17.72 23.08 11.52
C PRO A 202 16.90 22.99 10.23
N LEU A 203 15.57 23.05 10.33
CA LEU A 203 14.68 22.85 9.18
C LEU A 203 14.30 24.12 8.43
N GLY A 204 14.78 25.30 8.86
CA GLY A 204 14.38 26.60 8.30
C GLY A 204 13.12 27.19 8.94
N ILE A 205 12.47 26.42 9.82
CA ILE A 205 11.35 26.85 10.66
C ILE A 205 11.87 27.19 12.06
N PRO A 206 11.52 28.34 12.67
CA PRO A 206 12.00 28.74 13.99
C PRO A 206 11.74 27.66 15.05
N GLY A 207 12.79 27.27 15.76
CA GLY A 207 12.73 26.27 16.83
C GLY A 207 12.56 24.81 16.37
N ARG A 208 12.52 24.55 15.05
CA ARG A 208 12.36 23.18 14.52
C ARG A 208 13.68 22.58 14.09
N THR A 209 13.95 21.39 14.63
CA THR A 209 15.10 20.56 14.29
C THR A 209 14.66 19.12 14.11
N GLY A 210 15.44 18.32 13.38
CA GLY A 210 15.25 16.88 13.28
C GLY A 210 16.59 16.13 13.24
N ASP A 211 16.55 14.86 13.56
CA ASP A 211 17.67 13.93 13.53
C ASP A 211 17.71 13.23 12.16
N ALA A 212 18.68 13.58 11.32
CA ALA A 212 18.78 13.02 9.96
C ALA A 212 19.11 11.51 9.96
N GLY A 213 19.75 11.00 11.03
CA GLY A 213 20.02 9.57 11.19
C GLY A 213 18.73 8.80 11.44
N LYS A 214 17.90 9.29 12.38
CA LYS A 214 16.56 8.72 12.61
C LYS A 214 15.66 8.89 11.39
N GLY A 215 15.75 10.04 10.73
CA GLY A 215 15.03 10.35 9.50
C GLY A 215 15.29 9.36 8.39
N ARG A 216 16.58 9.00 8.17
CA ARG A 216 16.96 7.97 7.19
C ARG A 216 16.32 6.62 7.52
N ALA A 217 16.36 6.21 8.78
CA ALA A 217 15.78 4.94 9.21
C ALA A 217 14.24 4.94 9.07
N LEU A 218 13.58 6.04 9.44
CA LEU A 218 12.14 6.22 9.29
C LEU A 218 11.72 6.23 7.82
N PHE A 219 12.44 6.97 6.97
CA PHE A 219 12.20 7.00 5.53
C PHE A 219 12.34 5.61 4.91
N GLY A 220 13.40 4.87 5.26
CA GLY A 220 13.61 3.49 4.80
C GLY A 220 12.45 2.55 5.15
N ARG A 221 11.88 2.69 6.35
CA ARG A 221 10.76 1.84 6.82
C ARG A 221 9.39 2.24 6.29
N HIS A 222 9.14 3.54 6.11
CA HIS A 222 7.79 4.06 5.91
C HIS A 222 7.56 4.73 4.56
N CYS A 223 8.62 5.12 3.84
CA CYS A 223 8.52 5.94 2.64
C CYS A 223 9.16 5.29 1.40
N LEU A 224 10.21 4.49 1.58
CA LEU A 224 11.03 3.96 0.49
C LEU A 224 10.26 3.04 -0.48
N SER A 225 9.19 2.39 -0.01
CA SER A 225 8.31 1.56 -0.85
C SER A 225 7.50 2.36 -1.87
N CYS A 226 7.35 3.68 -1.66
CA CYS A 226 6.50 4.55 -2.48
C CYS A 226 7.29 5.70 -3.13
N HIS A 227 8.43 6.08 -2.57
CA HIS A 227 9.23 7.22 -3.00
C HIS A 227 10.71 6.89 -3.01
N ALA A 228 11.42 7.26 -4.08
CA ALA A 228 12.86 7.40 -4.00
C ALA A 228 13.22 8.62 -3.14
N ALA A 229 14.17 8.47 -2.23
CA ALA A 229 14.55 9.53 -1.30
C ALA A 229 15.02 10.82 -2.02
N ARG A 230 15.72 10.67 -3.15
CA ARG A 230 16.20 11.80 -3.97
C ARG A 230 15.05 12.55 -4.65
N ASP A 231 14.06 11.84 -5.18
CA ASP A 231 12.93 12.47 -5.86
C ASP A 231 12.09 13.27 -4.87
N LEU A 232 11.84 12.71 -3.69
CA LEU A 232 11.11 13.42 -2.64
C LEU A 232 11.92 14.59 -2.08
N ALA A 233 13.23 14.43 -1.91
CA ALA A 233 14.12 15.53 -1.50
C ALA A 233 14.10 16.68 -2.53
N ALA A 234 14.18 16.38 -3.83
CA ALA A 234 14.12 17.39 -4.89
C ALA A 234 12.75 18.09 -4.95
N PHE A 235 11.67 17.37 -4.69
CA PHE A 235 10.33 17.95 -4.60
C PHE A 235 10.17 18.90 -3.41
N LEU A 236 10.69 18.53 -2.24
CA LEU A 236 10.62 19.36 -1.03
C LEU A 236 11.59 20.56 -1.07
N TYR A 237 12.71 20.41 -1.78
CA TYR A 237 13.75 21.43 -1.93
C TYR A 237 14.04 21.73 -3.42
N PRO A 238 13.08 22.30 -4.16
CA PRO A 238 13.17 22.47 -5.63
C PRO A 238 14.18 23.55 -6.07
N SER A 239 14.59 24.41 -5.15
CA SER A 239 15.83 25.19 -5.24
C SER A 239 16.66 24.84 -4.01
N LYS A 240 17.97 25.10 -3.99
CA LYS A 240 18.83 24.96 -2.79
C LYS A 240 18.40 25.84 -1.60
N ALA A 241 17.16 26.33 -1.58
CA ALA A 241 16.51 27.06 -0.51
C ALA A 241 16.64 26.31 0.82
N GLU A 242 16.94 27.08 1.85
CA GLU A 242 17.19 26.59 3.19
C GLU A 242 15.92 26.13 3.92
N SER A 243 14.73 26.53 3.43
CA SER A 243 13.46 26.29 4.11
C SER A 243 12.40 25.67 3.19
N PRO A 244 11.78 24.55 3.61
CA PRO A 244 10.52 24.07 3.06
C PRO A 244 9.35 24.97 3.51
N ARG A 245 8.11 24.66 3.07
CA ARG A 245 6.89 25.33 3.56
C ARG A 245 6.77 25.21 5.09
N ASP A 246 6.20 26.22 5.75
CA ASP A 246 6.14 26.36 7.21
C ASP A 246 5.45 25.18 7.93
N ASP A 247 4.64 24.42 7.20
CA ASP A 247 3.90 23.27 7.69
C ASP A 247 4.56 21.92 7.36
N VAL A 248 5.76 21.84 6.77
CA VAL A 248 6.27 20.58 6.17
C VAL A 248 6.35 19.39 7.14
N CYS A 249 6.69 19.61 8.42
CA CYS A 249 6.72 18.54 9.43
C CYS A 249 5.33 18.02 9.79
N VAL A 250 4.29 18.79 9.47
CA VAL A 250 2.88 18.39 9.62
C VAL A 250 2.35 17.89 8.28
N PHE A 251 2.68 18.58 7.18
CA PHE A 251 2.28 18.31 5.80
C PHE A 251 2.74 16.95 5.31
N LEU A 252 3.82 16.40 5.87
CA LEU A 252 4.20 15.02 5.60
C LEU A 252 3.11 14.02 6.02
N GLN A 253 2.10 14.40 6.84
CA GLN A 253 0.89 13.63 7.24
C GLN A 253 0.90 12.22 6.67
N THR A 254 1.81 11.38 7.15
CA THR A 254 2.29 10.27 6.33
C THR A 254 1.31 9.13 6.49
N HIS A 255 0.14 9.24 5.87
CA HIS A 255 -0.89 8.21 5.88
C HIS A 255 -1.30 7.71 7.29
N GLY A 256 -0.99 8.46 8.37
CA GLY A 256 -1.16 8.04 9.77
C GLY A 256 -0.05 7.15 10.37
N LEU A 257 1.09 6.99 9.70
CA LEU A 257 2.18 6.08 10.09
C LEU A 257 3.21 6.70 11.06
N THR A 258 3.29 8.03 11.10
CA THR A 258 4.27 8.83 11.88
C THR A 258 3.58 9.91 12.71
N ASP A 259 4.36 10.62 13.54
CA ASP A 259 3.94 11.85 14.22
C ASP A 259 4.84 13.01 13.79
N GLU A 260 4.50 14.22 14.20
CA GLU A 260 5.19 15.46 13.81
C GLU A 260 6.71 15.44 14.13
N ALA A 261 7.12 14.79 15.22
CA ALA A 261 8.54 14.69 15.58
C ALA A 261 9.28 13.74 14.64
N ARG A 262 8.67 12.59 14.35
CA ARG A 262 9.18 11.60 13.37
C ARG A 262 9.18 12.17 11.94
N ASP A 263 8.23 13.02 11.61
CA ASP A 263 8.17 13.71 10.33
C ASP A 263 9.29 14.75 10.21
N CYS A 264 9.57 15.54 11.27
CA CYS A 264 10.72 16.43 11.28
C CYS A 264 12.06 15.68 11.12
N ASP A 265 12.20 14.48 11.68
CA ASP A 265 13.37 13.62 11.46
C ASP A 265 13.50 13.23 9.97
N ILE A 266 12.40 12.80 9.32
CA ILE A 266 12.39 12.47 7.88
C ILE A 266 12.77 13.71 7.04
N VAL A 267 12.20 14.87 7.33
CA VAL A 267 12.54 16.12 6.64
C VAL A 267 14.01 16.49 6.82
N ALA A 268 14.58 16.29 8.03
CA ALA A 268 16.00 16.50 8.28
C ALA A 268 16.89 15.64 7.37
N TYR A 269 16.53 14.37 7.18
CA TYR A 269 17.24 13.48 6.26
C TYR A 269 17.14 13.96 4.80
N LEU A 270 15.94 14.28 4.33
CA LEU A 270 15.71 14.75 2.95
C LEU A 270 16.42 16.08 2.67
N LYS A 271 16.53 16.96 3.68
CA LYS A 271 17.31 18.20 3.59
C LYS A 271 18.79 17.94 3.35
N ILE A 272 19.38 16.97 4.08
CA ILE A 272 20.79 16.59 3.87
C ILE A 272 21.00 16.00 2.47
N LEU A 273 20.07 15.19 1.99
CA LEU A 273 20.14 14.63 0.63
C LEU A 273 20.06 15.70 -0.46
N ALA A 274 19.17 16.69 -0.32
CA ALA A 274 19.03 17.77 -1.29
C ALA A 274 20.28 18.66 -1.42
N GLN A 275 21.15 18.68 -0.40
CA GLN A 275 22.39 19.45 -0.39
C GLN A 275 23.59 18.71 -1.00
N GLN A 276 23.47 17.40 -1.27
CA GLN A 276 24.53 16.63 -1.90
C GLN A 276 24.57 16.88 -3.41
N PRO A 277 25.78 16.93 -4.02
CA PRO A 277 25.90 17.03 -5.46
C PRO A 277 25.27 15.80 -6.14
N THR A 278 24.51 16.04 -7.22
CA THR A 278 24.04 14.98 -8.10
C THR A 278 25.22 14.49 -8.94
N GLU A 279 25.65 13.24 -8.73
CA GLU A 279 26.52 12.52 -9.68
C GLU A 279 25.77 12.23 -10.99
#